data_AF-A0A9D1PTI0-F1
#
_entry.id   AF-A0A9D1PTI0-F1
#
_cell.length_a   1.000
_cell.length_b   1.000
_cell.length_c   1.000
_cell.angle_alpha   90.00
_cell.angle_beta   90.00
_cell.angle_gamma   90.00
#
_symmetry.space_group_name_H-M   'P 1'
#
loop_
_entity.id
_entity.type
_entity.pdbx_description
1 polymer ?
#
loop_
_entity_poly.entity_id
_entity_poly.type
_entity_poly.pdbx_seq_one_letter_code
_entity_poly.pdbx_strand_id
1 'polypeptide(L)'
;MGKGIRGNWDSQKEWIISRSYTEEEKKEAVDFYLHYVLDLWFEKAVKPKLREYSCYVRYVDDFLILFENRDEAERVLVAIRARMEKFSLELADEKTKIISFGRFKGTKESFDFLGFTFSNGKTRKGYYSVQVSTSKKKLKVKRQAVKEWLRERMHEPIDETMKLLNLKPQDHCNYYAVNGNLKAIRSFYEYVKNRFIRTMRRVRRIDSHGRN
;
A
#
# COMPACT_ATOMS: atom_id res chain seq x y z
N MET A 1 45.35 -54.90 -13.29
CA MET A 1 45.72 -53.62 -12.65
C MET A 1 44.62 -52.62 -12.95
N GLY A 2 44.11 -51.93 -11.93
CA GLY A 2 43.03 -50.93 -12.06
C GLY A 2 42.04 -51.01 -10.89
N LYS A 3 42.43 -50.53 -9.71
CA LYS A 3 41.51 -50.33 -8.58
C LYS A 3 40.72 -49.04 -8.84
N GLY A 4 39.40 -49.15 -8.97
CA GLY A 4 38.46 -48.03 -9.00
C GLY A 4 37.46 -48.18 -7.85
N ILE A 5 37.41 -47.17 -7.00
CA ILE A 5 36.77 -47.13 -5.68
C ILE A 5 35.27 -47.49 -5.76
N ARG A 6 34.84 -48.50 -4.99
CA ARG A 6 33.42 -48.73 -4.68
C ARG A 6 32.94 -47.61 -3.74
N GLY A 7 32.27 -46.61 -4.30
CA GLY A 7 31.45 -45.69 -3.52
C GLY A 7 30.12 -46.36 -3.20
N ASN A 8 29.94 -46.73 -1.95
CA ASN A 8 28.69 -47.24 -1.39
C ASN A 8 27.67 -46.10 -1.37
N TRP A 9 26.76 -46.04 -2.35
CA TRP A 9 25.63 -45.10 -2.40
C TRP A 9 24.42 -45.62 -1.63
N ASP A 10 24.67 -46.41 -0.57
CA ASP A 10 23.63 -46.92 0.29
C ASP A 10 23.63 -46.10 1.58
N SER A 11 22.48 -45.48 1.86
CA SER A 11 22.14 -44.76 3.10
C SER A 11 22.52 -43.29 3.25
N GLN A 12 21.94 -42.42 2.42
CA GLN A 12 21.31 -41.20 2.94
C GLN A 12 19.92 -41.05 2.32
N LYS A 13 18.91 -41.57 3.05
CA LYS A 13 17.51 -41.21 2.80
C LYS A 13 17.32 -39.78 3.24
N GLU A 14 17.53 -38.83 2.34
CA GLU A 14 17.07 -37.45 2.55
C GLU A 14 15.55 -37.43 2.42
N TRP A 15 14.85 -37.53 3.56
CA TRP A 15 13.41 -37.33 3.61
C TRP A 15 13.11 -35.84 3.50
N ILE A 16 12.87 -35.34 2.29
CA ILE A 16 12.36 -33.99 2.09
C ILE A 16 10.84 -34.05 2.24
N ILE A 17 10.31 -33.70 3.41
CA ILE A 17 8.88 -33.44 3.58
C ILE A 17 8.59 -32.06 2.97
N SER A 18 8.21 -32.02 1.70
CA SER A 18 7.73 -30.79 1.07
C SER A 18 6.23 -30.66 1.31
N ARG A 19 5.84 -29.69 2.15
CA ARG A 19 4.45 -29.23 2.25
C ARG A 19 4.34 -27.93 1.46
N SER A 20 3.54 -27.93 0.40
CA SER A 20 3.16 -26.70 -0.29
C SER A 20 2.05 -26.01 0.51
N TYR A 21 2.33 -24.83 1.05
CA TYR A 21 1.33 -23.97 1.68
C TYR A 21 0.56 -23.17 0.63
N THR A 22 -0.72 -22.91 0.87
CA THR A 22 -1.49 -21.95 0.07
C THR A 22 -0.96 -20.53 0.28
N GLU A 23 -1.26 -19.61 -0.64
CA GLU A 23 -0.86 -18.20 -0.50
C GLU A 23 -1.54 -17.50 0.69
N GLU A 24 -2.71 -17.98 1.11
CA GLU A 24 -3.43 -17.50 2.28
C GLU A 24 -2.74 -17.95 3.57
N GLU A 25 -2.41 -19.24 3.69
CA GLU A 25 -1.67 -19.78 4.83
C GLU A 25 -0.30 -19.13 4.98
N LYS A 26 0.39 -18.86 3.87
CA LYS A 26 1.67 -18.11 3.89
C LYS A 26 1.48 -16.69 4.43
N LYS A 27 0.42 -15.99 4.01
CA LYS A 27 0.14 -14.63 4.51
C LYS A 27 -0.18 -14.62 5.99
N GLU A 28 -1.01 -15.54 6.46
CA GLU A 28 -1.35 -15.67 7.88
C GLU A 28 -0.10 -16.00 8.71
N ALA A 29 0.74 -16.91 8.24
CA ALA A 29 2.00 -17.25 8.89
C ALA A 29 2.94 -16.03 8.99
N VAL A 30 3.01 -15.21 7.95
CA VAL A 30 3.80 -13.96 7.96
C VAL A 30 3.23 -12.94 8.93
N ASP A 31 1.90 -12.77 8.96
CA ASP A 31 1.25 -11.80 9.86
C ASP A 31 1.45 -12.20 11.34
N PHE A 32 1.28 -13.49 11.64
CA PHE A 32 1.58 -14.05 12.95
C PHE A 32 3.07 -13.87 13.30
N TYR A 33 3.97 -14.16 12.37
CA TYR A 33 5.41 -14.00 12.60
C TYR A 33 5.80 -12.55 12.94
N LEU A 34 5.30 -11.58 12.16
CA LEU A 34 5.53 -10.16 12.42
C LEU A 34 4.96 -9.72 13.77
N HIS A 35 3.84 -10.29 14.20
CA HIS A 35 3.30 -10.01 15.53
C HIS A 35 4.31 -10.31 16.66
N TYR A 36 5.01 -11.44 16.62
CA TYR A 36 5.99 -11.78 17.65
C TYR A 36 7.31 -11.02 17.50
N VAL A 37 7.76 -10.84 16.25
CA VAL A 37 9.05 -10.23 15.96
C VAL A 37 9.03 -8.73 16.25
N LEU A 38 7.94 -8.05 15.85
CA LEU A 38 7.75 -6.61 15.96
C LEU A 38 6.80 -6.23 17.08
N ASP A 39 5.51 -6.59 17.00
CA ASP A 39 4.48 -5.98 17.85
C ASP A 39 4.77 -6.24 19.34
N LEU A 40 4.99 -7.51 19.69
CA LEU A 40 5.26 -7.93 21.05
C LEU A 40 6.58 -7.35 21.58
N TRP A 41 7.60 -7.31 20.73
CA TRP A 41 8.90 -6.73 21.09
C TRP A 41 8.83 -5.22 21.28
N PHE A 42 8.11 -4.52 20.41
CA PHE A 42 7.92 -3.08 20.52
C PHE A 42 7.19 -2.73 21.82
N GLU A 43 6.08 -3.42 22.12
CA GLU A 43 5.27 -3.16 23.30
C GLU A 43 6.01 -3.51 24.60
N LYS A 44 6.78 -4.61 24.65
CA LYS A 44 7.43 -5.07 25.88
C LYS A 44 8.84 -4.54 26.10
N ALA A 45 9.61 -4.28 25.05
CA ALA A 45 11.04 -3.93 25.16
C ALA A 45 11.36 -2.50 24.75
N VAL A 46 10.60 -1.92 23.81
CA VAL A 46 10.86 -0.56 23.30
C VAL A 46 10.03 0.46 24.07
N LYS A 47 8.70 0.30 24.07
CA LYS A 47 7.75 1.26 24.66
C LYS A 47 8.03 1.61 26.13
N PRO A 48 8.42 0.68 27.02
CA PRO A 48 8.75 1.03 28.41
C PRO A 48 10.02 1.88 28.58
N LYS A 49 10.86 1.96 27.53
CA LYS A 49 12.09 2.77 27.54
C LYS A 49 11.89 4.16 26.93
N LEU A 50 10.72 4.41 26.34
CA LEU A 50 10.37 5.71 25.77
C LEU A 50 9.91 6.63 26.90
N ARG A 51 10.34 7.89 26.83
CA ARG A 51 10.02 8.90 27.85
C ARG A 51 8.77 9.69 27.49
N GLU A 52 8.57 9.92 26.19
CA GLU A 52 7.49 10.74 25.68
C GLU A 52 6.41 9.89 24.99
N TYR A 53 5.37 10.55 24.48
CA TYR A 53 4.28 9.88 23.80
C TYR A 53 4.78 9.15 22.54
N SER A 54 4.36 7.89 22.41
CA SER A 54 4.53 7.10 21.20
C SER A 54 3.28 6.32 20.83
N CYS A 55 3.05 6.14 19.53
CA CYS A 55 1.94 5.35 19.03
C CYS A 55 2.41 4.47 17.88
N TYR A 56 2.02 3.20 17.93
CA TYR A 56 2.38 2.17 16.97
C TYR A 56 1.14 1.71 16.21
N VAL A 57 1.21 1.74 14.88
CA VAL A 57 0.13 1.28 13.99
C VAL A 57 0.73 0.38 12.93
N ARG A 58 0.25 -0.86 12.83
CA ARG A 58 0.65 -1.83 11.81
C ARG A 58 -0.54 -2.26 10.96
N TYR A 59 -0.27 -2.51 9.69
CA TYR A 59 -1.19 -3.12 8.74
C TYR A 59 -0.39 -4.12 7.88
N VAL A 60 -0.50 -5.40 8.21
CA VAL A 60 0.28 -6.48 7.58
C VAL A 60 1.78 -6.16 7.67
N ASP A 61 2.44 -5.85 6.56
CA ASP A 61 3.87 -5.55 6.43
C ASP A 61 4.20 -4.07 6.58
N ASP A 62 3.24 -3.18 6.37
CA ASP A 62 3.40 -1.73 6.50
C ASP A 62 3.10 -1.28 7.94
N PHE A 63 3.99 -0.50 8.56
CA PHE A 63 3.76 0.08 9.88
C PHE A 63 4.23 1.53 9.97
N LEU A 64 3.65 2.24 10.94
CA LEU A 64 3.94 3.63 11.26
C LEU A 64 4.10 3.77 12.77
N ILE A 65 5.14 4.50 13.18
CA ILE A 65 5.39 4.81 14.58
C ILE A 65 5.49 6.32 14.73
N LEU A 66 4.65 6.86 15.60
CA LEU A 66 4.59 8.27 15.93
C LEU A 66 5.42 8.51 17.19
N PHE A 67 6.23 9.56 17.16
CA PHE A 67 7.03 10.02 18.28
C PHE A 67 6.84 11.52 18.48
N GLU A 68 6.87 11.95 19.74
CA GLU A 68 6.96 13.37 20.08
C GLU A 68 8.40 13.90 19.91
N ASN A 69 9.39 13.10 20.33
CA ASN A 69 10.81 13.41 20.22
C ASN A 69 11.48 12.78 18.98
N ARG A 70 12.32 13.55 18.29
CA ARG A 70 13.13 13.07 17.17
C ARG A 70 14.23 12.10 17.61
N ASP A 71 14.87 12.35 18.75
CA ASP A 71 15.97 11.51 19.25
C ASP A 71 15.48 10.11 19.66
N GLU A 72 14.21 10.00 20.06
CA GLU A 72 13.56 8.70 20.28
C GLU A 72 13.26 8.00 18.97
N ALA A 73 12.76 8.71 17.96
CA ALA A 73 12.51 8.15 16.64
C ALA A 73 13.79 7.57 16.01
N GLU A 74 14.92 8.29 16.10
CA GLU A 74 16.21 7.85 15.58
C GLU A 74 16.75 6.63 16.33
N ARG A 75 16.70 6.64 17.67
CA ARG A 75 17.11 5.49 18.49
C ARG A 75 16.27 4.24 18.22
N VAL A 76 14.96 4.39 18.10
CA VAL A 76 14.06 3.27 17.81
C VAL A 76 14.26 2.76 16.39
N LEU A 77 14.51 3.63 15.42
CA LEU A 77 14.80 3.18 14.05
C LEU A 77 16.05 2.29 13.99
N VAL A 78 17.12 2.65 14.71
CA VAL A 78 18.32 1.81 14.83
C VAL A 78 17.99 0.47 15.50
N ALA A 79 17.21 0.50 16.58
CA ALA A 79 16.81 -0.72 17.29
C ALA A 79 15.94 -1.65 16.43
N ILE A 80 15.02 -1.11 15.63
CA ILE A 80 14.19 -1.89 14.70
C ILE A 80 15.06 -2.52 13.61
N ARG A 81 16.03 -1.79 13.05
CA ARG A 81 16.95 -2.33 12.04
C ARG A 81 17.71 -3.54 12.58
N ALA A 82 18.34 -3.40 13.75
CA ALA A 82 19.07 -4.48 14.39
C ALA A 82 18.14 -5.66 14.76
N ARG A 83 16.89 -5.36 15.16
CA ARG A 83 15.89 -6.39 15.44
C ARG A 83 15.53 -7.15 14.18
N MET A 84 15.25 -6.48 13.07
CA MET A 84 14.89 -7.07 11.79
C MET A 84 15.99 -7.97 11.26
N GLU A 85 17.23 -7.49 11.28
CA GLU A 85 18.41 -8.22 10.83
C GLU A 85 18.59 -9.54 11.61
N LYS A 86 18.32 -9.53 12.92
CA LYS A 86 18.35 -10.74 13.76
C LYS A 86 17.37 -11.83 13.29
N PHE A 87 16.28 -11.45 12.65
CA PHE A 87 15.27 -12.37 12.11
C PHE A 87 15.40 -12.53 10.59
N SER A 88 16.54 -12.14 10.01
CA SER A 88 16.80 -12.20 8.56
C SER A 88 15.75 -11.45 7.72
N LEU A 89 15.20 -10.38 8.29
CA LEU A 89 14.31 -9.43 7.62
C LEU A 89 15.07 -8.14 7.33
N GLU A 90 14.74 -7.50 6.21
CA GLU A 90 15.31 -6.22 5.82
C GLU A 90 14.23 -5.13 5.78
N LEU A 91 14.56 -3.95 6.31
CA LEU A 91 13.73 -2.76 6.12
C LEU A 91 14.02 -2.15 4.75
N ALA A 92 12.96 -1.80 4.02
CA ALA A 92 13.10 -1.09 2.76
C ALA A 92 13.57 0.36 2.99
N ASP A 93 14.87 0.60 2.86
CA ASP A 93 15.50 1.92 3.09
C ASP A 93 14.87 3.06 2.29
N GLU A 94 14.44 2.77 1.07
CA GLU A 94 13.77 3.77 0.22
C GLU A 94 12.43 4.24 0.79
N LYS A 95 11.77 3.37 1.56
CA LYS A 95 10.44 3.59 2.15
C LYS A 95 10.53 4.09 3.60
N THR A 96 11.52 3.67 4.36
CA THR A 96 11.66 4.02 5.78
C THR A 96 12.27 5.40 5.95
N LYS A 97 11.47 6.37 6.39
CA LYS A 97 11.91 7.76 6.60
C LYS A 97 11.34 8.32 7.90
N ILE A 98 12.15 9.08 8.62
CA ILE A 98 11.69 9.91 9.74
C ILE A 98 11.23 11.25 9.16
N ILE A 99 9.97 11.57 9.35
CA ILE A 99 9.33 12.77 8.78
C ILE A 99 8.88 13.65 9.92
N SER A 100 9.17 14.95 9.81
CA SER A 100 8.75 15.91 10.80
C SER A 100 7.28 16.28 10.57
N PHE A 101 6.41 15.84 11.48
CA PHE A 101 4.97 16.00 11.34
C PHE A 101 4.36 16.65 12.59
N GLY A 102 3.29 17.43 12.45
CA GLY A 102 2.62 18.06 13.59
C GLY A 102 2.43 19.57 13.50
N ARG A 103 1.62 20.09 14.43
CA ARG A 103 1.20 21.51 14.51
C ARG A 103 2.36 22.50 14.57
N PHE A 104 3.42 22.14 15.27
CA PHE A 104 4.51 23.05 15.65
C PHE A 104 5.76 22.95 14.77
N LYS A 105 5.78 22.02 13.80
CA LYS A 105 6.96 21.81 12.94
C LYS A 105 7.00 22.76 11.74
N GLY A 106 5.88 23.41 11.41
CA GLY A 106 5.80 24.37 10.29
C GLY A 106 6.07 23.76 8.91
N THR A 107 6.20 22.43 8.82
CA THR A 107 6.61 21.73 7.59
C THR A 107 5.41 21.43 6.70
N LYS A 108 5.64 21.47 5.39
CA LYS A 108 4.72 20.99 4.36
C LYS A 108 4.97 19.53 3.98
N GLU A 109 5.73 18.81 4.80
CA GLU A 109 6.04 17.41 4.56
C GLU A 109 4.75 16.58 4.61
N SER A 110 4.70 15.58 3.73
CA SER A 110 3.59 14.64 3.63
C SER A 110 4.13 13.24 3.45
N PHE A 111 3.41 12.25 3.93
CA PHE A 111 3.78 10.85 3.77
C PHE A 111 2.60 10.02 3.25
N ASP A 112 2.92 8.92 2.58
CA ASP A 112 1.93 7.99 2.08
C ASP A 112 1.85 6.77 3.01
N PHE A 113 0.64 6.39 3.42
CA PHE A 113 0.38 5.18 4.21
C PHE A 113 -0.99 4.59 3.81
N LEU A 114 -1.06 3.28 3.54
CA LEU A 114 -2.27 2.58 3.09
C LEU A 114 -2.97 3.22 1.88
N GLY A 115 -2.19 3.79 0.97
CA GLY A 115 -2.71 4.46 -0.22
C GLY A 115 -3.35 5.83 0.05
N PHE A 116 -3.25 6.36 1.27
CA PHE A 116 -3.55 7.74 1.61
C PHE A 116 -2.28 8.56 1.70
N THR A 117 -2.36 9.84 1.38
CA THR A 117 -1.34 10.85 1.68
C THR A 117 -1.82 11.67 2.87
N PHE A 118 -1.01 11.69 3.93
CA PHE A 118 -1.20 12.50 5.13
C PHE A 118 -0.35 13.76 5.03
N SER A 119 -0.95 14.92 5.26
CA SER A 119 -0.25 16.21 5.21
C SER A 119 -0.68 17.14 6.34
N ASN A 120 0.24 18.03 6.73
CA ASN A 120 -0.08 19.11 7.66
C ASN A 120 -1.00 20.13 6.95
N GLY A 121 -2.11 20.48 7.60
CA GLY A 121 -3.02 21.50 7.08
C GLY A 121 -3.81 22.19 8.17
N LYS A 122 -4.83 22.92 7.74
CA LYS A 122 -5.75 23.63 8.62
C LYS A 122 -7.19 23.28 8.24
N THR A 123 -8.04 23.19 9.24
CA THR A 123 -9.49 23.12 9.08
C THR A 123 -10.00 24.42 8.43
N ARG A 124 -11.25 24.41 7.96
CA ARG A 124 -11.91 25.63 7.43
C ARG A 124 -11.97 26.77 8.46
N LYS A 125 -11.92 26.44 9.76
CA LYS A 125 -11.90 27.40 10.87
C LYS A 125 -10.48 27.87 11.26
N GLY A 126 -9.44 27.43 10.54
CA GLY A 126 -8.05 27.84 10.78
C GLY A 126 -7.26 27.00 11.80
N TYR A 127 -7.92 26.10 12.54
CA TYR A 127 -7.24 25.18 13.46
C TYR A 127 -6.39 24.16 12.71
N TYR A 128 -5.24 23.79 13.27
CA TYR A 128 -4.40 22.73 12.72
C TYR A 128 -5.17 21.40 12.64
N SER A 129 -4.99 20.69 11.53
CA SER A 129 -5.57 19.37 11.32
C SER A 129 -4.75 18.61 10.29
N VAL A 130 -4.57 17.31 10.54
CA VAL A 130 -4.00 16.37 9.58
C VAL A 130 -4.97 16.19 8.44
N GLN A 131 -4.56 16.56 7.23
CA GLN A 131 -5.35 16.36 6.02
C GLN A 131 -5.03 14.98 5.45
N VAL A 132 -6.09 14.23 5.13
CA VAL A 132 -5.98 12.90 4.54
C VAL A 132 -6.56 12.97 3.12
N SER A 133 -5.78 12.49 2.15
CA SER A 133 -6.21 12.45 0.74
C SER A 133 -5.80 11.15 0.06
N THR A 134 -6.45 10.77 -1.02
CA THR A 134 -6.00 9.62 -1.83
C THR A 134 -4.59 9.88 -2.36
N SER A 135 -3.68 8.90 -2.20
CA SER A 135 -2.32 9.00 -2.76
C SER A 135 -2.38 9.25 -4.25
N LYS A 136 -1.64 10.27 -4.70
CA LYS A 136 -1.54 10.63 -6.13
C LYS A 136 -1.08 9.45 -6.98
N LYS A 137 -0.20 8.60 -6.43
CA LYS A 137 0.30 7.38 -7.10
C LYS A 137 -0.84 6.40 -7.33
N LYS A 138 -1.60 6.06 -6.28
CA LYS A 138 -2.75 5.15 -6.37
C LYS A 138 -3.85 5.70 -7.27
N LEU A 139 -4.13 7.00 -7.18
CA LEU A 139 -5.11 7.66 -8.05
C LEU A 139 -4.69 7.62 -9.52
N LYS A 140 -3.40 7.83 -9.83
CA LYS A 140 -2.86 7.74 -11.20
C LYS A 140 -3.01 6.31 -11.75
N VAL A 141 -2.63 5.30 -10.97
CA VAL A 141 -2.79 3.88 -11.34
C VAL A 141 -4.26 3.57 -11.63
N LYS A 142 -5.18 3.97 -10.74
CA LYS A 142 -6.62 3.70 -10.92
C LYS A 142 -7.19 4.40 -12.17
N ARG A 143 -6.78 5.64 -12.45
CA ARG A 143 -7.15 6.35 -13.68
C ARG A 143 -6.66 5.62 -14.94
N GLN A 144 -5.44 5.12 -14.91
CA GLN A 144 -4.86 4.38 -16.04
C GLN A 144 -5.62 3.06 -16.25
N ALA A 145 -5.91 2.32 -15.18
CA ALA A 145 -6.71 1.09 -15.27
C ALA A 145 -8.10 1.33 -15.89
N VAL A 146 -8.80 2.41 -15.50
CA VAL A 146 -10.08 2.77 -16.14
C VAL A 146 -9.89 3.10 -17.63
N LYS A 147 -8.81 3.80 -17.98
CA LYS A 147 -8.51 4.16 -19.37
C LYS A 147 -8.27 2.94 -20.25
N GLU A 148 -7.56 1.95 -19.73
CA GLU A 148 -7.26 0.67 -20.41
C GLU A 148 -8.53 -0.18 -20.52
N TRP A 149 -9.25 -0.35 -19.43
CA TRP A 149 -10.51 -1.09 -19.39
C TRP A 149 -11.55 -0.53 -20.39
N LEU A 150 -11.67 0.80 -20.49
CA LEU A 150 -12.54 1.45 -21.48
C LEU A 150 -12.04 1.29 -22.93
N ARG A 151 -10.74 1.04 -23.14
CA ARG A 151 -10.18 0.81 -24.48
C ARG A 151 -10.52 -0.62 -24.95
N GLU A 152 -10.46 -1.58 -24.04
CA GLU A 152 -10.80 -2.99 -24.31
C GLU A 152 -12.29 -3.15 -24.60
N ARG A 153 -13.15 -2.49 -23.81
CA ARG A 153 -14.61 -2.55 -23.98
C ARG A 153 -15.18 -1.55 -24.99
N MET A 154 -14.37 -1.11 -25.95
CA MET A 154 -14.77 -0.06 -26.89
C MET A 154 -15.87 -0.52 -27.86
N HIS A 155 -15.96 -1.83 -28.11
CA HIS A 155 -16.92 -2.44 -29.03
C HIS A 155 -18.08 -3.14 -28.33
N GLU A 156 -18.12 -3.07 -27.00
CA GLU A 156 -19.13 -3.74 -26.18
C GLU A 156 -20.43 -2.91 -26.09
N PRO A 157 -21.56 -3.54 -25.73
CA PRO A 157 -22.81 -2.83 -25.48
C PRO A 157 -22.64 -1.70 -24.45
N ILE A 158 -23.24 -0.55 -24.77
CA ILE A 158 -23.08 0.70 -24.02
C ILE A 158 -23.69 0.57 -22.62
N ASP A 159 -24.86 -0.06 -22.54
CA ASP A 159 -25.62 -0.25 -21.32
C ASP A 159 -24.87 -1.15 -20.33
N GLU A 160 -24.32 -2.26 -20.81
CA GLU A 160 -23.50 -3.16 -20.00
C GLU A 160 -22.21 -2.47 -19.55
N THR A 161 -21.52 -1.79 -20.47
CA THR A 161 -20.31 -1.03 -20.16
C THR A 161 -20.57 0.04 -19.12
N MET A 162 -21.70 0.75 -19.18
CA MET A 162 -22.07 1.78 -18.22
C MET A 162 -22.40 1.20 -16.84
N LYS A 163 -23.12 0.07 -16.78
CA LYS A 163 -23.39 -0.65 -15.51
C LYS A 163 -22.09 -1.03 -14.80
N LEU A 164 -21.17 -1.66 -15.53
CA LEU A 164 -19.87 -2.08 -14.98
C LEU A 164 -18.96 -0.89 -14.64
N LEU A 165 -19.03 0.19 -15.42
CA LEU A 165 -18.24 1.39 -15.16
C LEU A 165 -18.65 2.07 -13.85
N ASN A 166 -19.93 2.05 -13.49
CA ASN A 166 -20.43 2.66 -12.25
C ASN A 166 -19.87 2.01 -10.97
N LEU A 167 -19.46 0.74 -11.04
CA LEU A 167 -18.79 0.06 -9.93
C LEU A 167 -17.41 0.67 -9.64
N LYS A 168 -16.66 1.11 -10.66
CA LYS A 168 -15.30 1.64 -10.49
C LYS A 168 -15.20 2.88 -9.57
N PRO A 169 -16.02 3.94 -9.73
CA PRO A 169 -16.06 5.07 -8.80
C PRO A 169 -16.68 4.67 -7.47
N GLN A 170 -17.68 3.78 -7.43
CA GLN A 170 -18.27 3.29 -6.18
C GLN A 170 -17.22 2.58 -5.31
N ASP A 171 -16.44 1.66 -5.87
CA ASP A 171 -15.33 0.99 -5.19
C ASP A 171 -14.28 1.99 -4.70
N HIS A 172 -14.07 3.08 -5.45
CA HIS A 172 -13.17 4.14 -5.00
C HIS A 172 -13.72 4.88 -3.79
N CYS A 173 -15.00 5.21 -3.79
CA CYS A 173 -15.67 5.82 -2.65
C CYS A 173 -15.63 4.90 -1.43
N ASN A 174 -15.95 3.62 -1.58
CA ASN A 174 -16.01 2.66 -0.46
C ASN A 174 -14.71 2.62 0.35
N TYR A 175 -13.55 2.73 -0.31
CA TYR A 175 -12.26 2.73 0.39
C TYR A 175 -11.78 4.14 0.78
N TYR A 176 -11.99 5.15 -0.06
CA TYR A 176 -11.35 6.46 0.09
C TYR A 176 -12.27 7.57 0.61
N ALA A 177 -13.54 7.29 0.91
CA ALA A 177 -14.51 8.25 1.48
C ALA A 177 -14.22 8.60 2.94
N VAL A 178 -13.08 9.27 3.16
CA VAL A 178 -12.66 9.82 4.45
C VAL A 178 -12.84 11.33 4.46
N ASN A 179 -13.00 11.90 5.65
CA ASN A 179 -13.12 13.34 5.84
C ASN A 179 -11.93 14.09 5.23
N GLY A 180 -12.22 15.13 4.43
CA GLY A 180 -11.20 15.92 3.73
C GLY A 180 -10.86 15.42 2.31
N ASN A 181 -11.24 14.19 1.93
CA ASN A 181 -10.84 13.61 0.65
C ASN A 181 -11.86 13.78 -0.51
N LEU A 182 -12.98 14.49 -0.27
CA LEU A 182 -14.04 14.68 -1.26
C LEU A 182 -13.54 15.24 -2.60
N LYS A 183 -12.54 16.12 -2.56
CA LYS A 183 -11.93 16.71 -3.77
C LYS A 183 -11.28 15.64 -4.66
N ALA A 184 -10.56 14.68 -4.09
CA ALA A 184 -9.91 13.62 -4.87
C ALA A 184 -10.94 12.65 -5.45
N ILE A 185 -11.95 12.27 -4.65
CA ILE A 185 -13.06 11.41 -5.09
C ILE A 185 -13.82 12.04 -6.26
N ARG A 186 -14.22 13.32 -6.12
CA ARG A 186 -14.88 14.05 -7.20
C ARG A 186 -13.99 14.14 -8.43
N SER A 187 -12.69 14.39 -8.25
CA SER A 187 -11.73 14.44 -9.36
C SER A 187 -11.60 13.09 -10.07
N PHE A 188 -11.72 11.97 -9.36
CA PHE A 188 -11.75 10.64 -9.97
C PHE A 188 -13.05 10.40 -10.74
N TYR A 189 -14.19 10.69 -10.13
CA TYR A 189 -15.50 10.57 -10.78
C TYR A 189 -15.58 11.36 -12.09
N GLU A 190 -15.17 12.64 -12.05
CA GLU A 190 -15.15 13.49 -13.25
C GLU A 190 -14.18 12.96 -14.32
N TYR A 191 -13.05 12.37 -13.91
CA TYR A 191 -12.14 11.73 -14.85
C TYR A 191 -12.81 10.55 -15.55
N VAL A 192 -13.48 9.67 -14.80
CA VAL A 192 -14.19 8.50 -15.34
C VAL A 192 -15.26 8.94 -16.34
N LYS A 193 -16.13 9.88 -15.94
CA LYS A 193 -17.19 10.44 -16.78
C LYS A 193 -16.63 11.03 -18.08
N ASN A 194 -15.64 11.92 -17.98
CA ASN A 194 -15.03 12.56 -19.15
C ASN A 194 -14.30 11.56 -20.05
N ARG A 195 -13.68 10.53 -19.47
CA ARG A 195 -12.99 9.51 -20.24
C ARG A 195 -13.99 8.64 -21.02
N PHE A 196 -15.09 8.24 -20.40
CA PHE A 196 -16.18 7.53 -21.06
C PHE A 196 -16.75 8.32 -22.23
N ILE A 197 -17.14 9.59 -22.02
CA ILE A 197 -17.66 10.46 -23.08
C ILE A 197 -16.68 10.55 -24.26
N ARG A 198 -15.38 10.69 -23.98
CA ARG A 198 -14.34 10.73 -25.02
C ARG A 198 -14.21 9.42 -25.79
N THR A 199 -14.33 8.26 -25.13
CA THR A 199 -14.31 6.96 -25.80
C THR A 199 -15.56 6.79 -26.68
N MET A 200 -16.75 7.09 -26.17
CA MET A 200 -18.01 7.00 -26.93
C MET A 200 -18.01 7.88 -28.19
N ARG A 201 -17.44 9.10 -28.09
CA ARG A 201 -17.27 9.98 -29.25
C ARG A 201 -16.32 9.41 -30.31
N ARG A 202 -15.36 8.55 -29.93
CA ARG A 202 -14.48 7.87 -30.89
C ARG A 202 -15.20 6.72 -31.58
N VAL A 203 -15.89 5.86 -30.82
CA VAL A 203 -16.67 4.73 -31.36
C VAL A 203 -17.65 5.22 -32.41
N ARG A 204 -18.47 6.23 -32.07
CA ARG A 204 -19.46 6.79 -33.00
C ARG A 204 -18.86 7.33 -34.30
N ARG A 205 -17.62 7.84 -34.29
CA ARG A 205 -16.91 8.30 -35.49
C ARG A 205 -16.43 7.14 -36.36
N ILE A 206 -16.03 6.02 -35.75
CA ILE A 206 -15.59 4.83 -36.49
C ILE A 206 -16.80 4.21 -37.20
N ASP A 207 -17.93 4.06 -36.50
CA ASP A 207 -19.17 3.48 -37.05
C ASP A 207 -19.79 4.32 -38.18
N SER A 208 -19.46 5.61 -38.26
CA SER A 208 -19.90 6.49 -39.35
C SER A 208 -18.96 6.47 -40.56
N HIS A 209 -17.70 6.04 -40.42
CA HIS A 209 -16.76 5.91 -41.55
C HIS A 209 -16.77 4.51 -42.18
N GLY A 210 -17.17 3.47 -41.44
CA GLY A 210 -17.32 2.09 -41.96
C GLY A 210 -18.63 1.81 -42.69
N ARG A 211 -19.45 2.85 -42.94
CA ARG A 211 -20.76 2.75 -43.62
C ARG A 211 -20.81 3.43 -44.99
N ASN A 212 -19.67 3.88 -45.51
CA ASN A 212 -19.50 4.41 -46.87
C ASN A 212 -18.70 3.44 -47.73
#